data_AF-A0A7S0N1Y3-F1
#
_entry.id   AF-A0A7S0N1Y3-F1
#
_cell.length_a   1.000
_cell.length_b   1.000
_cell.length_c   1.000
_cell.angle_alpha   90.00
_cell.angle_beta   90.00
_cell.angle_gamma   90.00
#
_symmetry.space_group_name_H-M   'P 1'
#
loop_
_entity.id
_entity.type
_entity.pdbx_description
1 polymer ?
#
loop_
_entity_poly.entity_id
_entity_poly.type
_entity_poly.pdbx_seq_one_letter_code
_entity_poly.pdbx_strand_id
1 'polypeptide(L)'
;MGKKLEGFLAHEIESHTCPICYELMIAPTYAPMILFPCGHSFCAECLRSHMESHHHGKCPLCRQTISSKAVNHSLQDIIQQFVTQRQRVMSGKQVEANGSSSSAPAGGKGSSANSGAGTKAAFDETADGDDLESQYQRQLRMLDMRC
;
A
#
# COMPACT_ATOMS: atom_id res chain seq x y z
N MET A 1 16.67 12.38 -9.38
CA MET A 1 16.17 12.00 -8.03
C MET A 1 14.64 11.93 -7.93
N GLY A 2 13.85 12.68 -8.72
CA GLY A 2 12.37 12.67 -8.65
C GLY A 2 11.68 11.33 -8.97
N LYS A 3 12.12 10.62 -10.03
CA LYS A 3 11.45 9.38 -10.49
C LYS A 3 11.41 8.24 -9.46
N LYS A 4 12.39 8.15 -8.56
CA LYS A 4 12.45 7.11 -7.52
C LYS A 4 11.46 7.38 -6.39
N LEU A 5 11.21 8.66 -6.08
CA LEU A 5 10.24 9.06 -5.05
C LEU A 5 8.80 8.87 -5.56
N GLU A 6 8.54 9.17 -6.82
CA GLU A 6 7.23 8.95 -7.45
C GLU A 6 6.86 7.47 -7.50
N GLY A 7 7.78 6.59 -7.93
CA GLY A 7 7.53 5.15 -7.95
C GLY A 7 7.31 4.54 -6.56
N PHE A 8 8.04 5.01 -5.55
CA PHE A 8 7.85 4.56 -4.17
C PHE A 8 6.49 4.98 -3.61
N LEU A 9 6.07 6.24 -3.85
CA LEU A 9 4.77 6.74 -3.42
C LEU A 9 3.61 6.05 -4.15
N ALA A 10 3.79 5.66 -5.42
CA ALA A 10 2.76 4.95 -6.17
C ALA A 10 2.54 3.53 -5.64
N HIS A 11 3.60 2.75 -5.44
CA HIS A 11 3.51 1.40 -4.87
C HIS A 11 2.85 1.40 -3.49
N GLU A 12 3.21 2.36 -2.65
CA GLU A 12 2.64 2.51 -1.31
C GLU A 12 1.17 2.96 -1.34
N ILE A 13 0.72 3.70 -2.36
CA ILE A 13 -0.70 4.02 -2.50
C ILE A 13 -1.48 2.78 -2.94
N GLU A 14 -0.93 1.98 -3.85
CA GLU A 14 -1.54 0.74 -4.34
C GLU A 14 -1.71 -0.30 -3.23
N SER A 15 -0.79 -0.38 -2.27
CA SER A 15 -0.89 -1.29 -1.12
C SER A 15 -2.05 -0.97 -0.16
N HIS A 16 -2.73 0.17 -0.35
CA HIS A 16 -3.87 0.60 0.46
C HIS A 16 -5.19 0.63 -0.32
N THR A 17 -5.28 -0.14 -1.40
CA THR A 17 -6.51 -0.33 -2.18
C THR A 17 -7.40 -1.42 -1.60
N CYS A 18 -8.71 -1.30 -1.83
CA CYS A 18 -9.67 -2.30 -1.40
C CYS A 18 -9.52 -3.57 -2.26
N PRO A 19 -9.45 -4.78 -1.67
CA PRO A 19 -9.27 -6.02 -2.43
C PRO A 19 -10.53 -6.47 -3.22
N ILE A 20 -11.64 -5.73 -3.13
CA ILE A 20 -12.87 -6.00 -3.88
C ILE A 20 -12.99 -5.10 -5.11
N CYS A 21 -12.92 -3.77 -4.92
CA CYS A 21 -13.06 -2.82 -6.02
C CYS A 21 -11.74 -2.28 -6.57
N TYR A 22 -10.61 -2.58 -5.92
CA TYR A 22 -9.27 -2.07 -6.27
C TYR A 22 -9.14 -0.54 -6.23
N GLU A 23 -10.12 0.15 -5.64
CA GLU A 23 -10.08 1.60 -5.40
C GLU A 23 -9.39 1.92 -4.07
N LEU A 24 -8.75 3.08 -4.01
CA LEU A 24 -8.05 3.57 -2.83
C LEU A 24 -9.03 3.81 -1.66
N MET A 25 -8.72 3.31 -0.47
CA MET A 25 -9.62 3.36 0.69
C MET A 25 -9.66 4.75 1.36
N ILE A 26 -10.23 5.76 0.69
CA ILE A 26 -10.35 7.14 1.17
C ILE A 26 -11.75 7.42 1.75
N ALA A 27 -11.80 8.03 2.93
CA ALA A 27 -13.04 8.50 3.54
C ALA A 27 -13.66 9.70 2.76
N PRO A 28 -15.00 9.87 2.79
CA PRO A 28 -15.97 9.08 3.56
C PRO A 28 -16.44 7.81 2.83
N THR A 29 -16.57 7.84 1.50
CA THR A 29 -17.21 6.78 0.71
C THR A 29 -16.44 5.46 0.75
N TYR A 30 -15.12 5.51 0.66
CA TYR A 30 -14.25 4.34 0.63
C TYR A 30 -13.46 4.16 1.93
N ALA A 31 -13.96 4.70 3.05
CA ALA A 31 -13.28 4.60 4.35
C ALA A 31 -12.89 3.14 4.65
N PRO A 32 -11.67 2.88 5.15
CA PRO A 32 -11.21 1.52 5.41
C PRO A 32 -11.94 0.97 6.64
N MET A 33 -12.60 -0.18 6.47
CA MET A 33 -13.32 -0.90 7.50
C MET A 33 -12.59 -2.19 7.83
N ILE A 34 -12.25 -2.41 9.10
CA ILE A 34 -11.61 -3.63 9.61
C ILE A 34 -12.65 -4.58 10.21
N LEU A 35 -12.48 -5.88 9.96
CA LEU A 35 -13.37 -6.95 10.41
C LEU A 35 -12.78 -7.75 11.55
N PHE A 36 -13.54 -7.98 12.62
CA PHE A 36 -13.12 -8.82 13.75
C PHE A 36 -13.76 -10.21 13.67
N PRO A 37 -13.00 -11.28 14.00
CA PRO A 37 -11.64 -11.27 14.58
C PRO A 37 -10.50 -11.29 13.55
N CYS A 38 -10.80 -11.43 12.25
CA CYS A 38 -9.79 -11.76 11.24
C CYS A 38 -8.82 -10.62 10.86
N GLY A 39 -9.14 -9.36 11.17
CA GLY A 39 -8.30 -8.20 10.89
C GLY A 39 -8.26 -7.71 9.44
N HIS A 40 -8.97 -8.38 8.51
CA HIS A 40 -8.97 -7.95 7.11
C HIS A 40 -9.73 -6.63 6.93
N SER A 41 -9.19 -5.76 6.07
CA SER A 41 -9.74 -4.44 5.77
C SER A 41 -10.33 -4.36 4.36
N PHE A 42 -11.43 -3.63 4.22
CA PHE A 42 -12.13 -3.36 2.94
C PHE A 42 -12.67 -1.93 2.95
N CYS A 43 -12.96 -1.34 1.79
CA CYS A 43 -13.67 -0.06 1.77
C CYS A 43 -15.11 -0.21 2.28
N ALA A 44 -15.64 0.85 2.90
CA ALA A 44 -16.98 0.88 3.48
C ALA A 44 -18.08 0.50 2.48
N GLU A 45 -17.99 0.99 1.25
CA GLU A 45 -18.97 0.73 0.20
C GLU A 45 -19.02 -0.75 -0.21
N CYS A 46 -17.87 -1.40 -0.48
CA CYS A 46 -17.85 -2.82 -0.81
C CYS A 46 -18.28 -3.69 0.38
N LEU A 47 -17.89 -3.31 1.60
CA LEU A 47 -18.32 -4.05 2.79
C LEU A 47 -19.83 -3.95 2.99
N ARG A 48 -20.41 -2.77 2.81
CA ARG A 48 -21.86 -2.54 2.89
C ARG A 48 -22.60 -3.39 1.86
N SER A 49 -22.19 -3.32 0.60
CA SER A 49 -22.78 -4.12 -0.49
C SER A 49 -22.72 -5.62 -0.19
N HIS A 50 -21.58 -6.13 0.29
CA HIS A 50 -21.43 -7.55 0.66
C HIS A 50 -22.35 -7.97 1.81
N MET A 51 -22.55 -7.12 2.82
CA MET A 51 -23.46 -7.44 3.93
C MET A 51 -24.94 -7.43 3.50
N GLU A 52 -25.30 -6.60 2.53
CA GLU A 52 -26.66 -6.54 1.98
C GLU A 52 -26.95 -7.72 1.04
N SER A 53 -26.00 -8.11 0.19
CA SER A 53 -26.19 -9.16 -0.82
C SER A 53 -25.97 -10.57 -0.29
N HIS A 54 -25.09 -10.74 0.71
CA HIS A 54 -24.71 -12.05 1.22
C HIS A 54 -25.06 -12.15 2.71
N HIS A 55 -26.17 -12.84 3.00
CA HIS A 55 -26.72 -13.12 4.35
C HIS A 55 -25.80 -13.87 5.32
N HIS A 56 -24.51 -14.02 5.03
CA HIS A 56 -23.65 -14.97 5.72
C HIS A 56 -22.69 -14.34 6.73
N GLY A 57 -22.61 -13.00 6.83
CA GLY A 57 -21.80 -12.33 7.86
C GLY A 57 -20.35 -12.84 7.91
N LYS A 58 -19.79 -13.22 6.76
CA LYS A 58 -18.46 -13.83 6.62
C LYS A 58 -17.53 -12.90 5.86
N CYS A 59 -16.26 -12.89 6.27
CA CYS A 59 -15.20 -12.14 5.63
C CYS A 59 -15.06 -12.56 4.15
N PRO A 60 -15.06 -11.61 3.19
CA PRO A 60 -14.86 -11.93 1.77
C PRO A 60 -13.52 -12.64 1.45
N LEU A 61 -12.47 -12.37 2.22
CA LEU A 61 -11.12 -12.93 2.01
C LEU A 61 -10.97 -14.32 2.64
N CYS A 62 -11.13 -14.42 3.96
CA CYS A 62 -10.84 -15.64 4.71
C CYS A 62 -12.07 -16.46 5.10
N ARG A 63 -13.28 -15.99 4.77
CA ARG A 63 -14.57 -16.64 5.07
C ARG A 63 -14.89 -16.83 6.56
N GLN A 64 -14.09 -16.24 7.45
CA GLN A 64 -14.34 -16.25 8.89
C GLN A 64 -15.59 -15.43 9.23
N THR A 65 -16.38 -15.89 10.21
CA THR A 65 -17.55 -15.15 10.71
C THR A 65 -17.12 -13.82 11.31
N ILE A 66 -17.84 -12.77 10.95
CA ILE A 66 -17.62 -11.40 11.38
C ILE A 66 -18.43 -11.17 12.65
N SER A 67 -17.75 -10.94 13.77
CA SER A 67 -18.40 -10.62 15.04
C SER A 67 -18.71 -9.13 15.15
N SER A 68 -17.82 -8.27 14.64
CA SER A 68 -17.99 -6.82 14.62
C SER A 68 -17.13 -6.19 13.52
N LYS A 69 -17.40 -4.91 13.23
CA LYS A 69 -16.67 -4.10 12.25
C LYS A 69 -16.47 -2.69 12.79
N ALA A 70 -15.36 -2.05 12.43
CA ALA A 70 -15.06 -0.66 12.80
C ALA A 70 -14.27 0.03 11.70
N VAL A 71 -14.22 1.36 11.72
CA VAL A 71 -13.30 2.13 10.87
C VAL A 71 -11.87 1.88 11.34
N ASN A 72 -10.97 1.60 10.40
CA ASN A 72 -9.55 1.47 10.67
C ASN A 72 -8.89 2.86 10.57
N HIS A 73 -8.99 3.65 11.65
CA HIS A 73 -8.45 5.02 11.68
C HIS A 73 -6.94 5.06 11.38
N SER A 74 -6.16 4.10 11.87
CA SER A 74 -4.72 4.03 11.59
C SER A 74 -4.43 3.90 10.10
N LEU A 75 -5.15 3.01 9.41
CA LEU A 75 -5.01 2.85 7.96
C LEU A 75 -5.52 4.09 7.21
N GLN A 76 -6.62 4.69 7.65
CA GLN A 76 -7.16 5.92 7.07
C GLN A 76 -6.15 7.07 7.16
N ASP A 77 -5.48 7.25 8.30
CA ASP A 77 -4.50 8.30 8.51
C ASP A 77 -3.26 8.10 7.63
N ILE A 78 -2.79 6.85 7.50
CA ILE A 78 -1.67 6.50 6.61
C ILE A 78 -2.01 6.86 5.15
N ILE A 79 -3.17 6.43 4.66
CA ILE A 79 -3.65 6.75 3.30
C ILE A 79 -3.71 8.26 3.10
N GLN A 80 -4.28 8.99 4.06
CA GLN A 80 -4.44 10.44 3.99
C GLN A 80 -3.09 11.16 3.90
N GLN A 81 -2.09 10.69 4.65
CA GLN A 81 -0.73 11.23 4.60
C GLN A 81 -0.10 11.04 3.21
N PHE A 82 -0.23 9.84 2.62
CA PHE A 82 0.32 9.58 1.29
C PHE A 82 -0.35 10.41 0.20
N VAL A 83 -1.67 10.52 0.23
CA VAL A 83 -2.43 11.37 -0.72
C VAL A 83 -1.99 12.83 -0.60
N THR A 84 -1.86 13.33 0.63
CA THR A 84 -1.43 14.71 0.90
C THR A 84 0.02 14.95 0.43
N GLN A 85 0.92 14.00 0.69
CA GLN A 85 2.31 14.11 0.28
C GLN A 85 2.46 14.09 -1.23
N ARG A 86 1.73 13.22 -1.93
CA ARG A 86 1.69 13.17 -3.39
C ARG A 86 1.22 14.50 -3.98
N GLN A 87 0.16 15.09 -3.43
CA GLN A 87 -0.34 16.41 -3.87
C GLN A 87 0.72 17.51 -3.70
N ARG A 88 1.48 17.50 -2.60
CA ARG A 88 2.55 18.48 -2.36
C ARG A 88 3.70 18.36 -3.38
N VAL A 89 4.10 17.13 -3.69
CA VAL A 89 5.14 16.87 -4.70
C VAL A 89 4.65 17.28 -6.10
N MET A 90 3.41 16.96 -6.45
CA MET A 90 2.83 17.28 -7.76
C MET A 90 2.54 18.77 -7.95
N SER A 91 2.16 19.50 -6.90
CA SER A 91 1.87 20.94 -6.97
C SER A 91 3.11 21.85 -6.86
N GLY A 92 4.34 21.31 -6.79
CA GLY A 92 5.57 22.10 -6.84
C GLY A 92 5.75 23.13 -5.71
N LYS A 93 4.96 23.07 -4.61
CA LYS A 93 5.12 23.97 -3.47
C LYS A 93 6.35 23.56 -2.66
N GLN A 94 7.43 24.33 -2.80
CA GLN A 94 8.58 24.27 -1.89
C GLN A 94 8.10 24.51 -0.46
N VAL A 95 8.54 23.64 0.45
CA VAL A 95 8.30 23.77 1.88
C VAL A 95 9.64 24.14 2.47
N GLU A 96 9.71 25.33 3.07
CA GLU A 96 10.88 25.74 3.84
C GLU A 96 11.08 24.77 5.00
N ALA A 97 12.22 24.09 4.96
CA ALA A 97 12.67 23.18 6.00
C ALA A 97 13.12 24.00 7.20
N ASN A 98 12.32 24.04 8.27
CA ASN A 98 12.86 24.38 9.57
C ASN A 98 13.24 23.08 10.28
N GLY A 99 14.54 22.78 10.21
CA GLY A 99 15.14 21.61 10.84
C GLY A 99 15.34 21.82 12.34
N SER A 100 15.30 20.73 13.09
CA SER A 100 16.12 20.51 14.27
C SER A 100 16.26 19.01 14.54
N SER A 101 17.39 18.50 14.07
CA SER A 101 18.22 17.38 14.57
C SER A 101 17.93 16.96 16.03
N SER A 102 17.58 15.70 16.29
CA SER A 102 18.44 14.50 16.47
C SER A 102 19.20 14.42 17.81
N SER A 103 19.10 13.25 18.46
CA SER A 103 20.25 12.59 19.11
C SER A 103 19.92 11.14 19.49
N ALA A 104 20.77 10.23 19.01
CA ALA A 104 21.04 8.91 19.58
C ALA A 104 22.45 8.97 20.21
N PRO A 105 22.81 8.07 21.16
CA PRO A 105 23.89 7.13 20.81
C PRO A 105 23.87 5.73 21.48
N ALA A 106 24.42 4.78 20.70
CA ALA A 106 25.46 3.76 21.00
C ALA A 106 25.26 2.52 21.91
N GLY A 107 25.69 1.36 21.36
CA GLY A 107 26.25 0.15 22.03
C GLY A 107 25.50 -1.15 21.71
N GLY A 108 26.06 -2.32 21.34
CA GLY A 108 27.42 -2.81 21.08
C GLY A 108 27.42 -4.36 20.88
N LYS A 109 28.28 -4.85 19.98
CA LYS A 109 29.01 -6.16 19.86
C LYS A 109 28.31 -7.55 19.82
N GLY A 110 28.82 -8.40 18.89
CA GLY A 110 28.91 -9.88 18.99
C GLY A 110 28.48 -10.64 17.71
N SER A 111 29.35 -10.88 16.71
CA SER A 111 30.12 -12.12 16.42
C SER A 111 29.35 -13.45 16.32
N SER A 112 29.21 -14.01 15.10
CA SER A 112 29.66 -15.38 14.77
C SER A 112 29.57 -15.66 13.27
N ALA A 113 30.58 -16.37 12.78
CA ALA A 113 30.76 -16.81 11.40
C ALA A 113 29.99 -18.10 11.10
N ASN A 114 29.66 -18.34 9.82
CA ASN A 114 30.06 -19.58 9.17
C ASN A 114 30.07 -19.44 7.63
N SER A 115 30.93 -20.26 7.03
CA SER A 115 31.39 -20.30 5.64
C SER A 115 30.64 -21.33 4.78
N GLY A 116 30.76 -21.19 3.45
CA GLY A 116 30.49 -22.24 2.45
C GLY A 116 29.95 -21.65 1.14
N ALA A 117 30.78 -21.36 0.12
CA ALA A 117 31.15 -22.24 -1.00
C ALA A 117 29.92 -22.89 -1.67
N GLY A 118 29.52 -22.67 -2.92
CA GLY A 118 30.13 -22.05 -4.10
C GLY A 118 29.84 -22.98 -5.29
N THR A 119 29.24 -22.50 -6.38
CA THR A 119 29.43 -23.02 -7.76
C THR A 119 28.78 -22.07 -8.76
N LYS A 120 29.42 -21.95 -9.94
CA LYS A 120 29.01 -21.10 -11.06
C LYS A 120 28.18 -21.91 -12.08
N ALA A 121 27.14 -21.29 -12.62
CA ALA A 121 26.53 -21.54 -13.94
C ALA A 121 25.82 -20.22 -14.29
N ALA A 122 26.22 -19.40 -15.28
CA ALA A 122 26.30 -19.58 -16.73
C ALA A 122 24.92 -19.83 -17.39
N PHE A 123 24.41 -18.73 -18.01
CA PHE A 123 23.42 -18.60 -19.09
C PHE A 123 22.00 -19.15 -18.92
N ASP A 124 20.98 -18.30 -19.02
CA ASP A 124 20.33 -18.03 -20.32
C ASP A 124 19.42 -16.78 -20.25
N GLU A 125 19.51 -15.96 -21.29
CA GLU A 125 18.77 -14.73 -21.49
C GLU A 125 17.52 -15.08 -22.31
N THR A 126 16.36 -15.24 -21.69
CA THR A 126 15.10 -15.30 -22.43
C THR A 126 14.05 -14.42 -21.75
N ALA A 127 13.81 -13.28 -22.40
CA ALA A 127 12.56 -12.54 -22.56
C ALA A 127 11.39 -12.91 -21.63
N ASP A 128 10.99 -11.96 -20.77
CA ASP A 128 9.57 -11.65 -20.43
C ASP A 128 9.52 -10.46 -19.43
N GLY A 129 10.24 -9.38 -19.73
CA GLY A 129 10.36 -8.18 -18.86
C GLY A 129 9.51 -6.99 -19.27
N ASP A 130 8.69 -7.11 -20.32
CA ASP A 130 7.96 -5.97 -20.92
C ASP A 130 6.52 -5.82 -20.38
N ASP A 131 5.95 -6.84 -19.74
CA ASP A 131 4.53 -6.85 -19.35
C ASP A 131 4.23 -6.03 -18.07
N LEU A 132 5.13 -6.04 -17.08
CA LEU A 132 4.86 -5.36 -15.80
C LEU A 132 4.99 -3.83 -15.88
N GLU A 133 6.01 -3.33 -16.59
CA GLU A 133 6.18 -1.90 -16.83
C GLU A 133 5.04 -1.38 -17.74
N SER A 134 4.63 -2.15 -18.74
CA SER A 134 3.50 -1.82 -19.60
C SER A 134 2.16 -1.82 -18.84
N GLN A 135 1.94 -2.75 -17.91
CA GLN A 135 0.78 -2.75 -17.01
C GLN A 135 0.79 -1.55 -16.06
N TYR A 136 1.94 -1.23 -15.47
CA TYR A 136 2.10 -0.09 -14.57
C TYR A 136 1.89 1.25 -15.29
N GLN A 137 2.46 1.41 -16.48
CA GLN A 137 2.25 2.58 -17.35
C GLN A 137 0.78 2.72 -17.80
N ARG A 138 0.06 1.59 -17.94
CA ARG A 138 -1.38 1.58 -18.23
C ARG A 138 -2.20 2.00 -17.01
N GLN A 139 -1.86 1.53 -15.81
CA GLN A 139 -2.49 1.96 -14.56
C GLN A 139 -2.27 3.45 -14.27
N LEU A 140 -1.05 3.96 -14.47
CA LEU A 140 -0.74 5.38 -14.32
C LEU A 140 -1.54 6.25 -15.29
N ARG A 141 -1.68 5.84 -16.55
CA ARG A 141 -2.52 6.55 -17.52
C ARG A 141 -4.01 6.55 -17.17
N MET A 142 -4.53 5.47 -16.56
CA MET A 142 -5.93 5.43 -16.12
C MET A 142 -6.21 6.34 -14.92
N LEU A 143 -5.20 6.60 -14.08
CA LEU A 143 -5.28 7.54 -12.96
C LEU A 143 -5.26 9.01 -13.42
N ASP A 144 -4.58 9.32 -14.52
CA ASP A 144 -4.42 10.68 -15.04
C ASP A 144 -5.62 11.18 -15.88
N MET A 145 -6.49 10.27 -16.35
CA MET A 145 -7.70 10.63 -17.13
C MET A 145 -8.95 10.91 -16.28
N ARG A 146 -8.84 10.85 -14.95
CA ARG A 146 -9.95 11.08 -14.00
C ARG A 146 -9.82 12.37 -13.18
N CYS A 147 -8.94 13.28 -13.59
CA CYS A 147 -8.90 14.66 -13.09
C CYS A 147 -9.36 15.67 -14.15
#